data_AF-A0A350D4I7-F1
#
_entry.id   AF-A0A350D4I7-F1
#
_cell.length_a   1.000
_cell.length_b   1.000
_cell.length_c   1.000
_cell.angle_alpha   90.00
_cell.angle_beta   90.00
_cell.angle_gamma   90.00
#
_symmetry.space_group_name_H-M   'P 1'
#
loop_
_entity.id
_entity.type
_entity.pdbx_description
1 polymer ?
#
loop_
_entity_poly.entity_id
_entity_poly.type
_entity_poly.pdbx_seq_one_letter_code
_entity_poly.pdbx_strand_id
1 'polypeptide(L)'
;MGLSFVSFTDHDTMEAYDRIGWTRENIIAGVEVKILDRKRVGHTVHINIYTLNKTQFREVLEITGKAQDIESLIQYLKSEKLPFTFNHPFWHEPGERLRAEAVVEIAELFPVLEYNMGRIKKLNRMVLDLARAKNKGVVASTDSHTGEIGRVFTLAEGSTFQEFFASIKEGQGWLVTEDLTYDRIKAEIFKRLDMLIDKQSWVMGGENLNMSTGNAIVDKIIKTLGNKEENTRATEKAFGKLLKLLVRSISHSGLPATLYLRQQNQLASQVKEDLQVV
;
A
#
# COMPACT_ATOMS: atom_id res chain seq x y z
N MET A 1 -9.76 -18.37 -7.98
CA MET A 1 -8.58 -17.50 -8.22
C MET A 1 -7.27 -18.28 -8.29
N GLY A 2 -7.21 -19.58 -7.91
CA GLY A 2 -6.01 -20.40 -8.12
C GLY A 2 -4.78 -20.02 -7.28
N LEU A 3 -4.92 -19.05 -6.38
CA LEU A 3 -3.87 -18.61 -5.47
C LEU A 3 -3.84 -19.50 -4.23
N SER A 4 -2.66 -19.98 -3.87
CA SER A 4 -2.45 -20.80 -2.65
C SER A 4 -2.38 -19.96 -1.37
N PHE A 5 -1.89 -18.73 -1.46
CA PHE A 5 -1.78 -17.82 -0.31
C PHE A 5 -2.30 -16.43 -0.68
N VAL A 6 -3.19 -15.89 0.14
CA VAL A 6 -3.75 -14.54 0.03
C VAL A 6 -3.65 -13.86 1.38
N SER A 7 -3.28 -12.58 1.42
CA SER A 7 -3.24 -11.79 2.64
C SER A 7 -4.04 -10.50 2.45
N PHE A 8 -4.86 -10.15 3.44
CA PHE A 8 -5.40 -8.79 3.58
C PHE A 8 -4.44 -8.00 4.46
N THR A 9 -3.87 -6.91 3.95
CA THR A 9 -2.87 -6.13 4.70
C THR A 9 -3.42 -4.74 4.95
N ASP A 10 -4.45 -4.65 5.80
CA ASP A 10 -5.04 -3.37 6.17
C ASP A 10 -4.01 -2.49 6.89
N HIS A 11 -4.13 -1.17 6.77
CA HIS A 11 -3.19 -0.24 7.40
C HIS A 11 -3.36 -0.20 8.92
N ASP A 12 -2.30 -0.60 9.63
CA ASP A 12 -2.19 -0.51 11.10
C ASP A 12 -3.37 -1.15 11.87
N THR A 13 -4.11 -2.07 11.23
CA THR A 13 -5.28 -2.75 11.79
C THR A 13 -5.41 -4.18 11.29
N MET A 14 -6.09 -5.02 12.07
CA MET A 14 -6.41 -6.42 11.74
C MET A 14 -7.92 -6.63 11.57
N GLU A 15 -8.66 -5.56 11.27
CA GLU A 15 -10.13 -5.56 11.18
C GLU A 15 -10.68 -6.62 10.23
N ALA A 16 -10.05 -6.83 9.06
CA ALA A 16 -10.43 -7.92 8.17
C ALA A 16 -10.45 -9.28 8.90
N TYR A 17 -9.40 -9.60 9.66
CA TYR A 17 -9.25 -10.87 10.38
C TYR A 17 -10.13 -10.97 11.62
N ASP A 18 -10.40 -9.86 12.31
CA ASP A 18 -11.37 -9.87 13.41
C ASP A 18 -12.80 -10.18 12.92
N ARG A 19 -13.11 -9.85 11.65
CA ARG A 19 -14.42 -10.17 11.03
C ARG A 19 -14.47 -11.55 10.41
N ILE A 20 -13.44 -11.95 9.66
CA ILE A 20 -13.43 -13.23 8.93
C ILE A 20 -12.79 -14.36 9.75
N GLY A 21 -12.15 -14.08 10.88
CA GLY A 21 -11.38 -15.05 11.64
C GLY A 21 -9.91 -15.09 11.22
N TRP A 22 -9.06 -15.35 12.22
CA TRP A 22 -7.59 -15.32 12.09
C TRP A 22 -7.00 -16.59 11.49
N THR A 23 -7.78 -17.68 11.46
CA THR A 23 -7.36 -18.98 10.94
C THR A 23 -8.33 -19.41 9.85
N ARG A 24 -7.96 -19.16 8.59
CA ARG A 24 -8.68 -19.68 7.42
C ARG A 24 -7.69 -20.27 6.43
N GLU A 25 -8.14 -21.33 5.75
CA GLU A 25 -7.34 -21.97 4.71
C GLU A 25 -6.99 -20.96 3.61
N ASN A 26 -5.74 -20.99 3.14
CA ASN A 26 -5.18 -20.12 2.09
C ASN A 26 -5.20 -18.61 2.39
N ILE A 27 -5.67 -18.18 3.57
CA ILE A 27 -5.62 -16.79 4.02
C ILE A 27 -4.57 -16.65 5.10
N ILE A 28 -3.55 -15.85 4.82
CA ILE A 28 -2.42 -15.59 5.69
C ILE A 28 -2.70 -14.29 6.43
N ALA A 29 -2.75 -14.35 7.77
CA ALA A 29 -2.85 -13.15 8.59
C ALA A 29 -1.71 -12.18 8.23
N GLY A 30 -2.03 -10.92 7.98
CA GLY A 30 -1.04 -9.93 7.64
C GLY A 30 -1.52 -8.52 7.89
N VAL A 31 -0.59 -7.57 7.97
CA VAL A 31 -0.89 -6.15 8.19
C VAL A 31 0.12 -5.32 7.42
N GLU A 32 -0.31 -4.17 6.91
CA GLU A 32 0.61 -3.15 6.41
C GLU A 32 0.80 -2.10 7.50
N VAL A 33 1.95 -2.10 8.16
CA VAL A 33 2.24 -1.11 9.21
C VAL A 33 3.00 0.07 8.66
N LYS A 34 2.69 1.25 9.20
CA LYS A 34 3.38 2.50 8.89
C LYS A 34 4.36 2.83 10.00
N ILE A 35 5.58 3.22 9.62
CA ILE A 35 6.58 3.68 10.57
C ILE A 35 7.27 4.94 10.05
N LEU A 36 7.25 6.00 10.86
CA LEU A 36 7.92 7.27 10.58
C LEU A 36 9.17 7.41 11.44
N ASP A 37 10.26 6.79 10.99
CA ASP A 37 11.58 7.00 11.58
C ASP A 37 12.20 8.30 11.05
N ARG A 38 11.93 9.40 11.74
CA ARG A 38 12.40 10.74 11.33
C ARG A 38 13.92 10.86 11.33
N LYS A 39 14.62 10.10 12.17
CA LYS A 39 16.07 10.23 12.34
C LYS A 39 16.82 9.51 11.23
N ARG A 40 16.43 8.27 10.96
CA ARG A 40 17.10 7.42 9.98
C ARG A 40 16.56 7.67 8.58
N VAL A 41 15.23 7.64 8.42
CA VAL A 41 14.58 7.60 7.10
C VAL A 41 14.06 8.96 6.65
N GLY A 42 13.47 9.72 7.57
CA GLY A 42 12.95 11.07 7.32
C GLY A 42 11.59 11.11 6.59
N HIS A 43 11.04 9.96 6.23
CA HIS A 43 9.69 9.79 5.66
C HIS A 43 9.08 8.48 6.17
N THR A 44 7.77 8.32 5.99
CA THR A 44 7.02 7.14 6.42
C THR A 44 7.33 5.97 5.51
N VAL A 45 7.64 4.82 6.12
CA VAL A 45 7.89 3.54 5.45
C VAL A 45 6.73 2.60 5.72
N HIS A 46 6.34 1.84 4.71
CA HIS A 46 5.31 0.82 4.81
C HIS A 46 5.93 -0.57 4.80
N ILE A 47 5.44 -1.43 5.69
CA ILE A 47 5.98 -2.78 5.88
C ILE A 47 4.82 -3.75 6.00
N ASN A 48 4.73 -4.70 5.06
CA ASN A 48 3.86 -5.85 5.25
C ASN A 48 4.52 -6.83 6.23
N ILE A 49 3.77 -7.27 7.23
CA ILE A 49 4.16 -8.32 8.18
C ILE A 49 3.13 -9.43 8.09
N TYR A 50 3.57 -10.67 8.06
CA TYR A 50 2.70 -11.83 7.84
C TYR A 50 2.77 -12.83 9.00
N THR A 51 1.76 -13.70 9.08
CA THR A 51 1.62 -14.79 10.05
C THR A 51 1.60 -14.38 11.52
N LEU A 52 1.47 -13.08 11.79
CA LEU A 52 1.41 -12.53 13.13
C LEU A 52 0.13 -12.93 13.88
N ASN A 53 0.24 -13.09 15.19
CA ASN A 53 -0.89 -13.27 16.09
C ASN A 53 -1.29 -11.94 16.77
N LYS A 54 -2.39 -11.96 17.55
CA LYS A 54 -2.92 -10.77 18.25
C LYS A 54 -1.96 -10.13 19.27
N THR A 55 -1.06 -10.91 19.85
CA THR A 55 -0.05 -10.40 20.79
C THR A 55 1.05 -9.72 20.02
N GLN A 56 1.59 -10.38 18.99
CA GLN A 56 2.64 -9.84 18.15
C GLN A 56 2.19 -8.55 17.43
N PHE A 57 0.94 -8.50 16.96
CA PHE A 57 0.39 -7.29 16.36
C PHE A 57 0.40 -6.09 17.33
N ARG A 58 0.05 -6.31 18.60
CA ARG A 58 0.07 -5.24 19.63
C ARG A 58 1.49 -4.73 19.89
N GLU A 59 2.47 -5.64 19.93
CA GLU A 59 3.88 -5.30 20.12
C GLU A 59 4.43 -4.51 18.92
N VAL A 60 4.08 -4.91 17.69
CA VAL A 60 4.40 -4.16 16.48
C VAL A 60 3.85 -2.73 16.55
N LEU A 61 2.57 -2.55 16.90
CA LEU A 61 1.96 -1.23 17.03
C LEU A 61 2.61 -0.37 18.12
N GLU A 62 3.09 -0.98 19.21
CA GLU A 62 3.83 -0.27 20.23
C GLU A 62 5.16 0.28 19.71
N ILE A 63 5.90 -0.53 18.94
CA ILE A 63 7.17 -0.12 18.33
C ILE A 63 6.93 0.98 17.29
N THR A 64 6.00 0.78 16.36
CA THR A 64 5.72 1.75 15.28
C THR A 64 5.08 3.04 15.79
N GLY A 65 4.28 2.96 16.86
CA GLY A 65 3.58 4.11 17.44
C GLY A 65 4.43 4.94 18.41
N LYS A 66 5.24 4.29 19.27
CA LYS A 66 6.00 4.98 20.33
C LYS A 66 7.47 5.16 19.99
N ALA A 67 8.17 4.06 19.68
CA ALA A 67 9.61 4.10 19.46
C ALA A 67 9.94 4.77 18.12
N GLN A 68 9.11 4.50 17.09
CA GLN A 68 9.30 5.03 15.74
C GLN A 68 10.71 4.73 15.20
N ASP A 69 11.25 3.56 15.55
CA ASP A 69 12.58 3.09 15.18
C ASP A 69 12.47 1.83 14.31
N ILE A 70 12.91 1.96 13.07
CA ILE A 70 12.84 0.87 12.09
C ILE A 70 13.77 -0.29 12.43
N GLU A 71 14.93 -0.06 13.05
CA GLU A 71 15.83 -1.16 13.42
C GLU A 71 15.24 -2.00 14.55
N SER A 72 14.69 -1.33 15.56
CA SER A 72 14.00 -2.01 16.67
C SER A 72 12.85 -2.88 16.16
N LEU A 73 12.04 -2.39 15.22
CA LEU A 73 11.00 -3.18 14.58
C LEU A 73 11.58 -4.39 13.85
N ILE A 74 12.59 -4.18 13.00
CA ILE A 74 13.18 -5.27 12.21
C ILE A 74 13.84 -6.32 13.11
N GLN A 75 14.49 -5.91 14.20
CA GLN A 75 15.06 -6.82 15.18
C GLN A 75 13.98 -7.70 15.82
N TYR A 76 12.86 -7.09 16.23
CA TYR A 76 11.71 -7.82 16.77
C TYR A 76 11.12 -8.81 15.76
N LEU A 77 10.88 -8.38 14.52
CA LEU A 77 10.34 -9.26 13.48
C LEU A 77 11.25 -10.46 13.21
N LYS A 78 12.57 -10.26 13.25
CA LYS A 78 13.57 -11.33 13.11
C LYS A 78 13.56 -12.28 14.30
N SER A 79 13.48 -11.79 15.54
CA SER A 79 13.44 -12.66 16.74
C SER A 79 12.18 -13.52 16.78
N GLU A 80 11.05 -12.95 16.35
CA GLU A 80 9.76 -13.65 16.26
C GLU A 80 9.62 -14.50 14.98
N LYS A 81 10.64 -14.49 14.11
CA LYS A 81 10.66 -15.21 12.82
C LYS A 81 9.46 -14.89 11.93
N LEU A 82 8.96 -13.65 12.00
CA LEU A 82 7.84 -13.20 11.17
C LEU A 82 8.35 -12.90 9.74
N PRO A 83 7.65 -13.35 8.68
CA PRO A 83 7.91 -12.89 7.33
C PRO A 83 7.50 -11.42 7.18
N PHE A 84 8.32 -10.60 6.51
CA PHE A 84 8.01 -9.19 6.27
C PHE A 84 8.65 -8.63 5.00
N THR A 85 8.00 -7.63 4.40
CA THR A 85 8.36 -7.04 3.11
C THR A 85 8.49 -5.52 3.24
N PHE A 86 9.48 -4.92 2.57
CA PHE A 86 9.53 -3.47 2.37
C PHE A 86 8.59 -3.08 1.23
N ASN A 87 7.44 -2.48 1.57
CA ASN A 87 6.43 -2.11 0.60
C ASN A 87 6.87 -0.88 -0.20
N HIS A 88 6.53 -0.88 -1.49
CA HIS A 88 6.72 0.19 -2.48
C HIS A 88 7.87 1.17 -2.15
N PRO A 89 9.15 0.71 -2.10
CA PRO A 89 10.26 1.43 -1.44
C PRO A 89 10.48 2.90 -1.82
N PHE A 90 10.16 3.29 -3.06
CA PHE A 90 10.34 4.66 -3.57
C PHE A 90 9.07 5.51 -3.51
N TRP A 91 8.12 5.15 -2.64
CA TRP A 91 6.91 5.91 -2.36
C TRP A 91 6.98 6.54 -0.97
N HIS A 92 6.22 7.62 -0.75
CA HIS A 92 6.10 8.28 0.55
C HIS A 92 4.71 8.91 0.71
N GLU A 93 4.32 9.21 1.95
CA GLU A 93 3.02 9.80 2.26
C GLU A 93 2.91 11.25 1.72
N PRO A 94 1.69 11.71 1.37
CA PRO A 94 1.47 13.08 0.92
C PRO A 94 1.96 14.11 1.95
N GLY A 95 2.75 15.08 1.48
CA GLY A 95 3.32 16.14 2.33
C GLY A 95 4.70 15.81 2.90
N GLU A 96 5.17 14.58 2.74
CA GLU A 96 6.55 14.20 3.03
C GLU A 96 7.47 14.42 1.83
N ARG A 97 8.77 14.26 2.05
CA ARG A 97 9.79 14.23 1.00
C ARG A 97 10.56 12.93 1.12
N LEU A 98 10.57 12.14 0.06
CA LEU A 98 11.39 10.93 -0.03
C LEU A 98 12.88 11.27 0.12
N ARG A 99 13.61 10.43 0.84
CA ARG A 99 15.08 10.40 0.85
C ARG A 99 15.55 9.11 0.20
N ALA A 100 15.93 9.18 -1.08
CA ALA A 100 16.23 7.98 -1.88
C ALA A 100 17.42 7.20 -1.33
N GLU A 101 18.41 7.88 -0.77
CA GLU A 101 19.59 7.27 -0.14
C GLU A 101 19.19 6.45 1.08
N ALA A 102 18.32 7.02 1.92
CA ALA A 102 17.82 6.32 3.10
C ALA A 102 17.03 5.07 2.71
N VAL A 103 16.27 5.10 1.61
CA VAL A 103 15.60 3.91 1.06
C VAL A 103 16.61 2.82 0.71
N VAL A 104 17.69 3.17 0.00
CA VAL A 104 18.75 2.23 -0.38
C VAL A 104 19.49 1.65 0.83
N GLU A 105 19.73 2.49 1.85
CA GLU A 105 20.36 2.08 3.11
C GLU A 105 19.48 1.09 3.89
N ILE A 106 18.21 1.43 4.12
CA ILE A 106 17.32 0.58 4.91
C ILE A 106 16.90 -0.69 4.16
N ALA A 107 16.94 -0.72 2.83
CA ALA A 107 16.65 -1.92 2.05
C ALA A 107 17.52 -3.12 2.45
N GLU A 108 18.71 -2.89 3.04
CA GLU A 108 19.55 -3.95 3.59
C GLU A 108 18.92 -4.71 4.75
N LEU A 109 18.09 -4.02 5.54
CA LEU A 109 17.44 -4.56 6.73
C LEU A 109 16.37 -5.60 6.38
N PHE A 110 15.80 -5.49 5.17
CA PHE A 110 14.67 -6.27 4.70
C PHE A 110 15.09 -7.52 3.92
N PRO A 111 14.37 -8.65 4.08
CA PRO A 111 14.63 -9.87 3.31
C PRO A 111 14.04 -9.78 1.89
N VAL A 112 12.96 -9.03 1.72
CA VAL A 112 12.16 -9.00 0.49
C VAL A 112 11.66 -7.57 0.23
N LEU A 113 11.72 -7.13 -1.03
CA LEU A 113 11.18 -5.85 -1.50
C LEU A 113 9.89 -6.05 -2.31
N GLU A 114 9.03 -5.04 -2.36
CA GLU A 114 7.77 -5.10 -3.10
C GLU A 114 7.86 -4.48 -4.50
N TYR A 115 7.53 -5.27 -5.52
CA TYR A 115 7.03 -4.79 -6.80
C TYR A 115 5.53 -4.49 -6.67
N ASN A 116 5.14 -3.23 -6.83
CA ASN A 116 3.78 -2.80 -6.53
C ASN A 116 3.03 -2.44 -7.82
N MET A 117 1.91 -3.12 -8.04
CA MET A 117 1.07 -2.94 -9.23
C MET A 117 0.55 -1.50 -9.37
N GLY A 118 0.39 -0.78 -8.26
CA GLY A 118 -0.03 0.63 -8.18
C GLY A 118 1.09 1.64 -8.47
N ARG A 119 2.31 1.19 -8.80
CA ARG A 119 3.44 2.06 -9.16
C ARG A 119 3.71 2.05 -10.66
N ILE A 120 4.25 3.16 -11.16
CA ILE A 120 4.66 3.25 -12.57
C ILE A 120 5.89 2.39 -12.84
N LYS A 121 6.02 1.92 -14.08
CA LYS A 121 7.13 1.08 -14.56
C LYS A 121 8.52 1.56 -14.14
N LYS A 122 8.76 2.87 -14.17
CA LYS A 122 10.07 3.45 -13.79
C LYS A 122 10.43 3.16 -12.33
N LEU A 123 9.48 3.33 -11.41
CA LEU A 123 9.70 3.09 -9.98
C LEU A 123 9.83 1.59 -9.71
N ASN A 124 8.96 0.76 -10.29
CA ASN A 124 9.06 -0.70 -10.17
C ASN A 124 10.40 -1.22 -10.70
N ARG A 125 10.92 -0.64 -11.79
CA ARG A 125 12.24 -1.00 -12.31
C ARG A 125 13.35 -0.66 -11.32
N MET A 126 13.29 0.50 -10.67
CA MET A 126 14.25 0.88 -9.63
C MET A 126 14.22 -0.10 -8.46
N VAL A 127 13.05 -0.60 -8.06
CA VAL A 127 12.95 -1.63 -7.02
C VAL A 127 13.63 -2.93 -7.45
N LEU A 128 13.42 -3.38 -8.69
CA LEU A 128 14.08 -4.57 -9.20
C LEU A 128 15.61 -4.41 -9.29
N ASP A 129 16.09 -3.23 -9.68
CA ASP A 129 17.51 -2.96 -9.74
C ASP A 129 18.12 -2.84 -8.32
N LEU A 130 17.39 -2.27 -7.36
CA LEU A 130 17.77 -2.26 -5.94
C LEU A 130 17.82 -3.68 -5.35
N ALA A 131 16.79 -4.49 -5.59
CA ALA A 131 16.75 -5.88 -5.14
C ALA A 131 17.93 -6.69 -5.68
N ARG A 132 18.27 -6.53 -6.97
CA ARG A 132 19.44 -7.16 -7.58
C ARG A 132 20.74 -6.69 -6.94
N ALA A 133 20.91 -5.38 -6.76
CA ALA A 133 22.13 -4.80 -6.18
C ALA A 133 22.35 -5.23 -4.72
N LYS A 134 21.27 -5.49 -3.99
CA LYS A 134 21.29 -5.85 -2.56
C LYS A 134 21.05 -7.35 -2.29
N ASN A 135 20.99 -8.16 -3.34
CA ASN A 135 20.67 -9.60 -3.29
C ASN A 135 19.43 -9.90 -2.43
N LYS A 136 18.31 -9.20 -2.70
CA LYS A 136 17.04 -9.36 -1.99
C LYS A 136 16.00 -10.05 -2.87
N GLY A 137 15.12 -10.81 -2.23
CA GLY A 137 13.91 -11.33 -2.86
C GLY A 137 12.94 -10.22 -3.25
N VAL A 138 12.01 -10.54 -4.15
CA VAL A 138 10.94 -9.61 -4.56
C VAL A 138 9.59 -10.30 -4.52
N VAL A 139 8.57 -9.60 -4.04
CA VAL A 139 7.16 -10.00 -4.18
C VAL A 139 6.42 -9.03 -5.08
N ALA A 140 5.54 -9.55 -5.93
CA ALA A 140 4.56 -8.75 -6.65
C ALA A 140 3.25 -8.67 -5.85
N SER A 141 2.80 -7.46 -5.55
CA SER A 141 1.56 -7.21 -4.82
C SER A 141 0.63 -6.30 -5.62
N THR A 142 -0.67 -6.51 -5.44
CA THR A 142 -1.71 -5.68 -6.07
C THR A 142 -1.91 -4.36 -5.36
N ASP A 143 -1.66 -4.31 -4.04
CA ASP A 143 -1.97 -3.17 -3.17
C ASP A 143 -3.39 -2.62 -3.43
N SER A 144 -4.32 -3.56 -3.59
CA SER A 144 -5.60 -3.28 -4.23
C SER A 144 -6.60 -2.82 -3.18
N HIS A 145 -7.09 -1.60 -3.38
CA HIS A 145 -8.17 -1.01 -2.59
C HIS A 145 -9.56 -1.21 -3.24
N THR A 146 -9.63 -1.89 -4.38
CA THR A 146 -10.86 -2.04 -5.18
C THR A 146 -11.17 -3.48 -5.62
N GLY A 147 -10.52 -4.47 -5.00
CA GLY A 147 -10.79 -5.90 -5.22
C GLY A 147 -10.08 -6.54 -6.43
N GLU A 148 -8.98 -5.99 -6.94
CA GLU A 148 -8.17 -6.56 -8.04
C GLU A 148 -7.26 -7.72 -7.59
N ILE A 149 -7.76 -8.61 -6.74
CA ILE A 149 -7.00 -9.73 -6.16
C ILE A 149 -6.44 -10.63 -7.28
N GLY A 150 -5.17 -11.03 -7.16
CA GLY A 150 -4.53 -11.97 -8.09
C GLY A 150 -4.23 -11.43 -9.48
N ARG A 151 -4.38 -10.11 -9.71
CA ARG A 151 -3.99 -9.48 -10.98
C ARG A 151 -2.48 -9.51 -11.19
N VAL A 152 -1.73 -9.35 -10.11
CA VAL A 152 -0.31 -9.67 -10.01
C VAL A 152 -0.10 -10.60 -8.83
N PHE A 153 0.93 -11.43 -8.90
CA PHE A 153 1.25 -12.39 -7.86
C PHE A 153 2.69 -12.91 -8.03
N THR A 154 3.15 -13.62 -7.01
CA THR A 154 4.48 -14.26 -7.00
C THR A 154 4.31 -15.77 -7.00
N LEU A 155 5.08 -16.45 -7.83
CA LEU A 155 5.22 -17.90 -7.84
C LEU A 155 6.56 -18.25 -7.20
N ALA A 156 6.56 -19.16 -6.24
CA ALA A 156 7.77 -19.69 -5.62
C ALA A 156 7.48 -21.07 -5.04
N GLU A 157 8.52 -21.85 -4.75
CA GLU A 157 8.36 -23.17 -4.14
C GLU A 157 8.00 -23.05 -2.66
N GLY A 158 7.11 -23.90 -2.18
CA GLY A 158 6.75 -24.00 -0.77
C GLY A 158 5.36 -24.56 -0.56
N SER A 159 5.26 -25.57 0.31
CA SER A 159 3.98 -26.19 0.70
C SER A 159 3.28 -25.41 1.82
N THR A 160 4.07 -24.67 2.61
CA THR A 160 3.60 -23.72 3.63
C THR A 160 3.95 -22.29 3.22
N PHE A 161 3.27 -21.31 3.82
CA PHE A 161 3.59 -19.91 3.56
C PHE A 161 5.03 -19.55 3.97
N GLN A 162 5.54 -20.15 5.05
CA GLN A 162 6.91 -19.95 5.51
C GLN A 162 7.93 -20.48 4.51
N GLU A 163 7.70 -21.66 3.93
CA GLU A 163 8.55 -22.20 2.86
C GLU A 163 8.49 -21.34 1.61
N PHE A 164 7.28 -20.94 1.20
CA PHE A 164 7.05 -20.03 0.06
C PHE A 164 7.81 -18.72 0.23
N PHE A 165 7.71 -18.10 1.41
CA PHE A 165 8.40 -16.84 1.68
C PHE A 165 9.92 -17.03 1.78
N ALA A 166 10.40 -18.17 2.31
CA ALA A 166 11.82 -18.49 2.34
C ALA A 166 12.39 -18.64 0.92
N SER A 167 11.68 -19.32 0.01
CA SER A 167 12.08 -19.44 -1.41
C SER A 167 12.20 -18.06 -2.07
N ILE A 168 11.26 -17.15 -1.81
CA ILE A 168 11.31 -15.77 -2.31
C ILE A 168 12.52 -15.02 -1.75
N LYS A 169 12.77 -15.13 -0.44
CA LYS A 169 13.92 -14.49 0.21
C LYS A 169 15.25 -14.91 -0.41
N GLU A 170 15.38 -16.18 -0.81
CA GLU A 170 16.56 -16.71 -1.51
C GLU A 170 16.58 -16.36 -3.01
N GLY A 171 15.66 -15.54 -3.50
CA GLY A 171 15.60 -15.07 -4.89
C GLY A 171 15.02 -16.11 -5.87
N GLN A 172 14.34 -17.15 -5.37
CA GLN A 172 13.80 -18.25 -6.18
C GLN A 172 12.33 -18.05 -6.58
N GLY A 173 11.87 -16.80 -6.63
CA GLY A 173 10.52 -16.44 -7.04
C GLY A 173 10.42 -15.94 -8.49
N TRP A 174 9.31 -16.23 -9.16
CA TRP A 174 8.92 -15.62 -10.43
C TRP A 174 7.77 -14.65 -10.22
N LEU A 175 7.92 -13.43 -10.76
CA LEU A 175 6.91 -12.40 -10.65
C LEU A 175 5.98 -12.43 -11.86
N VAL A 176 4.68 -12.48 -11.62
CA VAL A 176 3.66 -12.16 -12.62
C VAL A 176 3.21 -10.73 -12.36
N THR A 177 3.62 -9.81 -13.22
CA THR A 177 3.51 -8.36 -12.95
C THR A 177 2.72 -7.60 -14.00
N GLU A 178 2.17 -6.47 -13.55
CA GLU A 178 1.57 -5.43 -14.36
C GLU A 178 1.94 -4.09 -13.69
N ASP A 179 2.26 -3.07 -14.49
CA ASP A 179 2.56 -1.73 -13.99
C ASP A 179 1.30 -0.86 -13.95
N LEU A 180 1.38 0.26 -13.23
CA LEU A 180 0.34 1.27 -13.30
C LEU A 180 0.27 1.91 -14.70
N THR A 181 -0.90 1.82 -15.32
CA THR A 181 -1.23 2.46 -16.60
C THR A 181 -2.24 3.58 -16.42
N TYR A 182 -2.37 4.46 -17.42
CA TYR A 182 -3.38 5.53 -17.42
C TYR A 182 -4.80 5.01 -17.24
N ASP A 183 -5.18 3.99 -18.02
CA ASP A 183 -6.53 3.43 -17.96
C ASP A 183 -6.82 2.80 -16.60
N ARG A 184 -5.82 2.16 -15.99
CA ARG A 184 -5.97 1.53 -14.68
C ARG A 184 -6.11 2.56 -13.57
N ILE A 185 -5.24 3.57 -13.48
CA ILE A 185 -5.40 4.60 -12.45
C ILE A 185 -6.70 5.40 -12.64
N LYS A 186 -7.13 5.63 -13.89
CA LYS A 186 -8.42 6.24 -14.19
C LYS A 186 -9.58 5.38 -13.66
N ALA A 187 -9.56 4.09 -13.96
CA ALA A 187 -10.57 3.14 -13.49
C ALA A 187 -10.58 3.02 -11.96
N GLU A 188 -9.41 2.98 -11.32
CA GLU A 188 -9.27 2.92 -9.88
C GLU A 188 -9.77 4.19 -9.19
N ILE A 189 -9.36 5.38 -9.65
CA ILE A 189 -9.86 6.66 -9.13
C ILE A 189 -11.39 6.71 -9.27
N PHE A 190 -11.91 6.29 -10.43
CA PHE A 190 -13.36 6.22 -10.65
C PHE A 190 -14.04 5.29 -9.65
N LYS A 191 -13.56 4.06 -9.47
CA LYS A 191 -14.12 3.10 -8.50
C LYS A 191 -14.04 3.63 -7.06
N ARG A 192 -12.89 4.19 -6.64
CA ARG A 192 -12.72 4.78 -5.31
C ARG A 192 -13.73 5.91 -5.05
N LEU A 193 -13.90 6.80 -6.03
CA LEU A 193 -14.86 7.90 -5.93
C LEU A 193 -16.31 7.42 -5.97
N ASP A 194 -16.61 6.39 -6.76
CA ASP A 194 -17.95 5.81 -6.82
C ASP A 194 -18.32 5.11 -5.51
N MET A 195 -17.39 4.36 -4.91
CA MET A 195 -17.55 3.82 -3.55
C MET A 195 -17.85 4.95 -2.56
N LEU A 196 -17.02 6.00 -2.49
CA LEU A 196 -17.27 7.16 -1.60
C LEU A 196 -18.66 7.80 -1.78
N ILE A 197 -19.17 7.80 -3.01
CA ILE A 197 -20.45 8.39 -3.38
C ILE A 197 -21.65 7.49 -3.04
N ASP A 198 -21.49 6.18 -3.21
CA ASP A 198 -22.54 5.19 -3.03
C ASP A 198 -22.27 4.30 -1.82
N LYS A 199 -22.54 4.84 -0.62
CA LYS A 199 -22.46 4.14 0.68
C LYS A 199 -23.23 2.81 0.72
N GLN A 200 -24.19 2.57 -0.19
CA GLN A 200 -24.96 1.33 -0.27
C GLN A 200 -24.27 0.21 -1.08
N SER A 201 -23.32 0.56 -1.95
CA SER A 201 -22.50 -0.41 -2.70
C SER A 201 -21.37 -1.03 -1.86
N TRP A 202 -21.23 -0.59 -0.61
CA TRP A 202 -20.22 -1.07 0.31
C TRP A 202 -20.68 -2.40 0.85
N VAL A 203 -19.83 -3.41 0.72
CA VAL A 203 -20.08 -4.72 1.35
C VAL A 203 -20.19 -4.56 2.87
N MET A 204 -19.56 -3.54 3.47
CA MET A 204 -19.61 -3.26 4.91
C MET A 204 -19.66 -1.75 5.19
N GLY A 205 -20.75 -1.28 5.80
CA GLY A 205 -20.92 0.12 6.22
C GLY A 205 -20.05 0.47 7.43
N GLY A 206 -19.00 1.27 7.22
CA GLY A 206 -18.21 1.87 8.28
C GLY A 206 -18.56 3.34 8.46
N GLU A 207 -18.91 3.76 9.68
CA GLU A 207 -19.34 5.13 9.99
C GLU A 207 -18.20 6.16 10.00
N ASN A 208 -16.93 5.71 10.10
CA ASN A 208 -15.76 6.59 10.10
C ASN A 208 -14.62 5.97 9.29
N LEU A 209 -14.55 6.27 7.99
CA LEU A 209 -13.45 5.82 7.14
C LEU A 209 -12.63 7.02 6.65
N ASN A 210 -11.43 7.14 7.22
CA ASN A 210 -10.34 7.94 6.64
C ASN A 210 -9.77 7.16 5.44
N MET A 211 -10.39 7.29 4.26
CA MET A 211 -9.75 6.84 3.02
C MET A 211 -8.71 7.88 2.58
N SER A 212 -7.43 7.58 2.77
CA SER A 212 -6.35 8.26 2.05
C SER A 212 -6.22 7.62 0.67
N THR A 213 -6.36 8.42 -0.38
CA THR A 213 -6.23 7.95 -1.77
C THR A 213 -4.84 8.18 -2.34
N GLY A 214 -3.95 8.85 -1.58
CA GLY A 214 -2.63 9.24 -2.04
C GLY A 214 -2.67 10.26 -3.20
N ASN A 215 -3.85 10.85 -3.46
CA ASN A 215 -4.06 11.87 -4.47
C ASN A 215 -4.65 13.09 -3.76
N ALA A 216 -3.83 14.12 -3.58
CA ALA A 216 -4.19 15.31 -2.81
C ALA A 216 -5.48 16.00 -3.29
N ILE A 217 -5.85 15.88 -4.58
CA ILE A 217 -7.10 16.43 -5.12
C ILE A 217 -8.29 15.61 -4.63
N VAL A 218 -8.19 14.29 -4.72
CA VAL A 218 -9.21 13.36 -4.27
C VAL A 218 -9.34 13.42 -2.74
N ASP A 219 -8.22 13.46 -2.01
CA ASP A 219 -8.21 13.59 -0.54
C ASP A 219 -8.82 14.91 -0.07
N LYS A 220 -8.60 16.01 -0.80
CA LYS A 220 -9.24 17.30 -0.53
C LYS A 220 -10.75 17.28 -0.79
N ILE A 221 -11.19 16.56 -1.82
CA ILE A 221 -12.62 16.34 -2.10
C ILE A 221 -13.24 15.47 -0.98
N ILE A 222 -12.56 14.39 -0.57
CA ILE A 222 -12.96 13.51 0.54
C ILE A 222 -13.09 14.30 1.84
N LYS A 223 -12.10 15.12 2.19
CA LYS A 223 -12.14 15.94 3.41
C LYS A 223 -13.30 16.94 3.41
N THR A 224 -13.63 17.48 2.23
CA THR A 224 -14.76 18.41 2.06
C THR A 224 -16.11 17.69 2.14
N LEU A 225 -16.16 16.43 1.70
CA LEU A 225 -17.36 15.56 1.75
C LEU A 225 -17.59 14.92 3.13
N GLY A 226 -16.51 14.61 3.87
CA GLY A 226 -16.55 13.96 5.18
C GLY A 226 -16.89 14.88 6.35
N ASN A 227 -16.71 16.20 6.18
CA ASN A 227 -16.92 17.21 7.24
C ASN A 227 -18.37 17.74 7.34
N LYS A 228 -19.40 16.91 7.14
CA LYS A 228 -20.79 17.33 7.41
C LYS A 228 -21.40 16.61 8.59
N GLU A 229 -21.43 17.35 9.71
CA GLU A 229 -22.45 17.21 10.76
C GLU A 229 -23.84 17.08 10.13
N GLU A 230 -24.63 16.17 10.70
CA GLU A 230 -26.01 15.94 10.35
C GLU A 230 -26.84 17.23 10.47
N ASN A 231 -27.39 17.72 9.35
CA ASN A 231 -28.59 18.56 9.42
C ASN A 231 -29.41 18.58 8.12
N THR A 232 -30.69 18.25 8.26
CA THR A 232 -31.67 18.01 7.20
C THR A 232 -32.10 19.28 6.46
N ARG A 233 -31.61 19.53 5.23
CA ARG A 233 -32.27 20.45 4.26
C ARG A 233 -32.21 19.92 2.81
N ALA A 234 -33.30 20.13 2.05
CA ALA A 234 -33.43 19.71 0.64
C ALA A 234 -32.37 20.32 -0.30
N THR A 235 -31.87 21.51 0.05
CA THR A 235 -30.75 22.17 -0.64
C THR A 235 -29.44 21.38 -0.53
N GLU A 236 -29.21 20.65 0.57
CA GLU A 236 -28.04 19.77 0.69
C GLU A 236 -28.17 18.49 -0.11
N LYS A 237 -29.39 17.94 -0.28
CA LYS A 237 -29.63 16.80 -1.18
C LYS A 237 -29.36 17.18 -2.64
N ALA A 238 -29.77 18.38 -3.06
CA ALA A 238 -29.50 18.90 -4.41
C ALA A 238 -28.01 19.20 -4.60
N PHE A 239 -27.37 19.85 -3.61
CA PHE A 239 -25.92 20.10 -3.61
C PHE A 239 -25.12 18.80 -3.62
N GLY A 240 -25.54 17.80 -2.84
CA GLY A 240 -24.94 16.47 -2.83
C GLY A 240 -25.07 15.76 -4.19
N LYS A 241 -26.22 15.84 -4.86
CA LYS A 241 -26.38 15.31 -6.23
C LYS A 241 -25.49 16.04 -7.24
N LEU A 242 -25.43 17.37 -7.17
CA LEU A 242 -24.56 18.18 -8.04
C LEU A 242 -23.08 17.86 -7.82
N LEU A 243 -22.66 17.71 -6.57
CA LEU A 243 -21.30 17.35 -6.20
C LEU A 243 -20.94 15.94 -6.67
N LYS A 244 -21.86 14.97 -6.54
CA LYS A 244 -21.71 13.62 -7.11
C LYS A 244 -21.52 13.65 -8.63
N LEU A 245 -22.31 14.46 -9.34
CA LEU A 245 -22.19 14.62 -10.80
C LEU A 245 -20.85 15.27 -11.18
N LEU A 246 -20.41 16.29 -10.44
CA LEU A 246 -19.11 16.94 -10.66
C LEU A 246 -17.95 15.98 -10.42
N VAL A 247 -17.96 15.25 -9.30
CA VAL A 247 -16.92 14.26 -8.97
C VAL A 247 -16.87 13.16 -10.03
N ARG A 248 -18.03 12.61 -10.46
CA ARG A 248 -18.08 11.62 -11.54
C ARG A 248 -17.55 12.20 -12.85
N SER A 249 -17.95 13.41 -13.23
CA SER A 249 -17.48 14.08 -14.45
C SER A 249 -15.96 14.29 -14.45
N ILE A 250 -15.40 14.79 -13.33
CA ILE A 250 -13.96 14.97 -13.16
C ILE A 250 -13.22 13.63 -13.24
N SER A 251 -13.77 12.58 -12.63
CA SER A 251 -13.19 11.22 -12.68
C SER A 251 -13.16 10.66 -14.11
N HIS A 252 -14.25 10.85 -14.86
CA HIS A 252 -14.36 10.40 -16.25
C HIS A 252 -13.45 11.18 -17.21
N SER A 253 -13.14 12.45 -16.89
CA SER A 253 -12.23 13.28 -17.70
C SER A 253 -10.82 12.68 -17.80
N GLY A 254 -10.42 11.86 -16.81
CA GLY A 254 -9.07 11.32 -16.70
C GLY A 254 -7.99 12.37 -16.40
N LEU A 255 -8.36 13.62 -16.16
CA LEU A 255 -7.45 14.66 -15.68
C LEU A 255 -6.76 14.25 -14.35
N PRO A 256 -7.46 13.69 -13.34
CA PRO A 256 -6.81 13.22 -12.12
C PRO A 256 -5.75 12.14 -12.37
N ALA A 257 -6.03 11.21 -13.29
CA ALA A 257 -5.11 10.16 -13.71
C ALA A 257 -3.85 10.75 -14.35
N THR A 258 -4.01 11.71 -15.27
CA THR A 258 -2.88 12.40 -15.91
C THR A 258 -2.01 13.15 -14.91
N LEU A 259 -2.62 13.89 -13.98
CA LEU A 259 -1.90 14.63 -12.94
C LEU A 259 -1.12 13.69 -12.02
N TYR A 260 -1.75 12.59 -11.61
CA TYR A 260 -1.11 11.56 -10.79
C TYR A 260 0.10 10.95 -11.50
N LEU A 261 -0.05 10.52 -12.75
CA LEU A 261 1.06 9.95 -13.53
C LEU A 261 2.19 10.95 -13.74
N ARG A 262 1.88 12.24 -13.94
CA ARG A 262 2.89 13.30 -14.03
C ARG A 262 3.68 13.41 -12.72
N GLN A 263 2.98 13.44 -11.59
CA GLN A 263 3.62 13.49 -10.27
C GLN A 263 4.52 12.26 -10.02
N GLN A 264 4.04 11.05 -10.33
CA GLN A 264 4.83 9.81 -10.20
C GLN A 264 6.07 9.82 -11.12
N ASN A 265 5.97 10.36 -12.34
CA ASN A 265 7.11 10.49 -13.23
C ASN A 265 8.13 11.53 -12.74
N GLN A 266 7.67 12.62 -12.12
CA GLN A 266 8.55 13.60 -11.48
C GLN A 266 9.28 12.97 -10.31
N LEU A 267 8.57 12.25 -9.43
CA LEU A 267 9.17 11.50 -8.33
C LEU A 267 10.24 10.51 -8.82
N ALA A 268 9.94 9.72 -9.86
CA ALA A 268 10.92 8.79 -10.43
C ALA A 268 12.16 9.51 -10.99
N SER A 269 11.99 10.70 -11.56
CA SER A 269 13.13 11.48 -12.08
C SER A 269 13.99 12.00 -10.92
N GLN A 270 13.35 12.52 -9.88
CA GLN A 270 14.01 12.97 -8.65
C GLN A 270 14.79 11.83 -7.96
N VAL A 271 14.15 10.67 -7.75
CA VAL A 271 14.81 9.49 -7.18
C VAL A 271 16.06 9.12 -7.96
N LYS A 272 15.98 9.14 -9.30
CA LYS A 272 17.11 8.81 -10.16
C LYS A 272 18.25 9.82 -10.01
N GLU A 273 17.93 11.11 -9.94
CA GLU A 273 18.92 12.17 -9.76
C GLU A 273 19.60 12.06 -8.40
N ASP A 274 18.82 11.91 -7.32
CA ASP A 274 19.32 11.75 -5.95
C ASP A 274 20.31 10.57 -5.86
N LEU A 275 19.97 9.41 -6.47
CA LEU A 275 20.83 8.22 -6.47
C LEU A 275 22.04 8.28 -7.41
N GLN A 276 22.12 9.26 -8.33
CA GLN A 276 23.29 9.45 -9.21
C GLN A 276 24.35 10.36 -8.60
N VAL A 277 24.01 11.08 -7.54
CA VAL A 277 24.89 12.03 -6.84
C VAL A 277 25.67 11.35 -5.70
N VAL A 278 25.38 10.08 -5.43
CA VAL A 278 25.90 9.26 -4.30
C VAL A 278 26.84 8.18 -4.83
#